data_AF-A0A7D5NWC5-F1
#
_entry.id   AF-A0A7D5NWC5-F1
#
_cell.length_a   1.000
_cell.length_b   1.000
_cell.length_c   1.000
_cell.angle_alpha   90.00
_cell.angle_beta   90.00
_cell.angle_gamma   90.00
#
_symmetry.space_group_name_H-M   'P 1'
#
loop_
_entity.id
_entity.type
_entity.pdbx_description
1 polymer ?
#
loop_
_entity_poly.entity_id
_entity_poly.type
_entity_poly.pdbx_seq_one_letter_code
_entity_poly.pdbx_strand_id
1 'polypeptide(L)'
;MRLYDFTRLQGSKIAVTEKIAKALGLVDGSQVYTTMFRYDRDGFSGYEIVASTFGPENYRQICQATFYLNDAPGACAQVSKFLAERNIDILNSVSITMISNVTMVWRMLVDLSYYGDVSQLRDEFETLKKQKSLSISNVDAMEIEPSNISDRYTKGIHSEGSNVKVKPVRQRQKKPSILKNGIMEIPADLMANLEDVKDGSVVMLVADLNAWVLSLSFLPYDTKLVEFEVCIPDKPGAIFEVTSAMAKVDINLLALYTRVLVFYERMTIRVVADVTKYHGGMVALVKELSSHMAGVEGRYELLSLREIKV
;
A
#
# COMPACT_ATOMS: atom_id res chain seq x y z
N MET A 1 6.22 1.58 0.49
CA MET A 1 6.12 0.10 0.34
C MET A 1 4.65 -0.27 0.31
N ARG A 2 4.22 -1.20 -0.56
CA ARG A 2 2.81 -1.62 -0.64
C ARG A 2 2.64 -3.06 -0.15
N LEU A 3 1.61 -3.28 0.66
CA LEU A 3 1.14 -4.62 1.03
C LEU A 3 -0.14 -4.90 0.25
N TYR A 4 -0.38 -6.16 -0.07
CA TYR A 4 -1.63 -6.58 -0.68
C TYR A 4 -2.20 -7.82 0.00
N ASP A 5 -3.49 -8.02 -0.20
CA ASP A 5 -4.21 -9.23 0.15
C ASP A 5 -5.43 -9.40 -0.76
N PHE A 6 -6.13 -10.53 -0.65
CA PHE A 6 -7.37 -10.77 -1.37
C PHE A 6 -8.49 -11.13 -0.42
N THR A 7 -9.70 -10.73 -0.80
CA THR A 7 -10.94 -11.06 -0.10
C THR A 7 -12.07 -11.20 -1.13
N ARG A 8 -13.29 -11.47 -0.69
CA ARG A 8 -14.48 -11.48 -1.55
C ARG A 8 -15.45 -10.40 -1.16
N LEU A 9 -16.10 -9.84 -2.17
CA LEU A 9 -17.32 -9.05 -1.99
C LEU A 9 -18.43 -9.96 -1.46
N GLN A 10 -19.10 -9.52 -0.39
CA GLN A 10 -20.27 -10.20 0.19
C GLN A 10 -21.40 -9.17 0.38
N GLY A 11 -22.29 -9.07 -0.61
CA GLY A 11 -23.26 -7.99 -0.75
C GLY A 11 -22.53 -6.65 -0.92
N SER A 12 -22.62 -5.80 0.10
CA SER A 12 -21.89 -4.52 0.20
C SER A 12 -20.63 -4.62 1.08
N LYS A 13 -20.29 -5.79 1.60
CA LYS A 13 -19.28 -5.95 2.66
C LYS A 13 -17.98 -6.51 2.12
N ILE A 14 -16.89 -6.03 2.69
CA ILE A 14 -15.51 -6.45 2.41
C ILE A 14 -14.80 -6.72 3.72
N ALA A 15 -14.26 -7.92 3.89
CA ALA A 15 -13.38 -8.22 5.00
C ALA A 15 -11.99 -7.62 4.72
N VAL A 16 -11.56 -6.69 5.57
CA VAL A 16 -10.19 -6.15 5.57
C VAL A 16 -9.35 -7.10 6.40
N THR A 17 -8.40 -7.79 5.76
CA THR A 17 -7.59 -8.79 6.45
C THR A 17 -6.73 -8.16 7.54
N GLU A 18 -6.44 -8.92 8.60
CA GLU A 18 -5.65 -8.43 9.74
C GLU A 18 -4.29 -7.88 9.31
N LYS A 19 -3.67 -8.52 8.31
CA LYS A 19 -2.42 -8.07 7.68
C LYS A 19 -2.52 -6.63 7.14
N ILE A 20 -3.60 -6.33 6.43
CA ILE A 20 -3.85 -5.00 5.85
C ILE A 20 -4.28 -4.02 6.94
N ALA A 21 -5.21 -4.45 7.80
CA ALA A 21 -5.80 -3.64 8.84
C ALA A 21 -4.74 -3.10 9.83
N LYS A 22 -3.90 -4.00 10.36
CA LYS A 22 -2.80 -3.62 11.27
C LYS A 22 -1.81 -2.66 10.64
N ALA A 23 -1.46 -2.89 9.37
CA ALA A 23 -0.46 -2.07 8.69
C ALA A 23 -0.93 -0.64 8.42
N LEU A 24 -2.25 -0.45 8.24
CA LEU A 24 -2.86 0.87 8.02
C LEU A 24 -3.44 1.50 9.30
N GLY A 25 -3.37 0.81 10.44
CA GLY A 25 -4.03 1.27 11.67
C GLY A 25 -5.56 1.29 11.57
N LEU A 26 -6.14 0.47 10.69
CA LEU A 26 -7.59 0.28 10.60
C LEU A 26 -8.01 -0.69 11.71
N VAL A 27 -8.71 -0.19 12.72
CA VAL A 27 -9.15 -0.97 13.88
C VAL A 27 -10.66 -0.93 14.01
N ASP A 28 -11.24 -1.89 14.71
CA ASP A 28 -12.68 -1.89 14.93
C ASP A 28 -13.14 -0.61 15.64
N GLY A 29 -14.20 0.01 15.12
CA GLY A 29 -14.67 1.32 15.52
C GLY A 29 -14.09 2.48 14.72
N SER A 30 -13.06 2.26 13.89
CA SER A 30 -12.54 3.28 12.98
C SER A 30 -13.63 3.79 12.04
N GLN A 31 -13.75 5.11 11.92
CA GLN A 31 -14.47 5.74 10.83
C GLN A 31 -13.63 5.65 9.56
N VAL A 32 -14.19 5.10 8.49
CA VAL A 32 -13.52 4.92 7.20
C VAL A 32 -14.23 5.75 6.16
N TYR A 33 -13.53 6.76 5.67
CA TYR A 33 -13.94 7.58 4.55
C TYR A 33 -13.53 6.87 3.27
N THR A 34 -14.39 6.95 2.25
CA THR A 34 -14.15 6.30 0.97
C THR A 34 -14.36 7.29 -0.15
N THR A 35 -13.62 7.14 -1.24
CA THR A 35 -13.91 7.76 -2.55
C THR A 35 -13.75 6.71 -3.65
N MET A 36 -14.31 6.95 -4.82
CA MET A 36 -14.24 6.01 -5.94
C MET A 36 -13.72 6.68 -7.20
N PHE A 37 -12.88 5.94 -7.91
CA PHE A 37 -12.35 6.33 -9.21
C PHE A 37 -12.61 5.24 -10.25
N ARG A 38 -12.93 5.68 -11.46
CA ARG A 38 -12.96 4.83 -12.65
C ARG A 38 -11.69 5.06 -13.46
N TYR A 39 -11.09 3.97 -13.90
CA TYR A 39 -9.90 3.93 -14.74
C TYR A 39 -10.28 3.35 -16.10
N ASP A 40 -10.02 4.09 -17.17
CA ASP A 40 -10.29 3.65 -18.54
C ASP A 40 -8.98 3.59 -19.35
N ARG A 41 -8.76 2.51 -20.10
CA ARG A 41 -7.65 2.35 -21.05
C ARG A 41 -8.00 1.35 -22.14
N ASP A 42 -7.81 1.71 -23.40
CA ASP A 42 -7.87 0.78 -24.55
C ASP A 42 -9.13 -0.12 -24.58
N GLY A 43 -10.29 0.42 -24.18
CA GLY A 43 -11.57 -0.32 -24.10
C GLY A 43 -11.78 -1.11 -22.81
N PHE A 44 -10.77 -1.19 -21.93
CA PHE A 44 -10.88 -1.74 -20.58
C PHE A 44 -11.27 -0.64 -19.60
N SER A 45 -12.12 -1.01 -18.63
CA SER A 45 -12.44 -0.16 -17.49
C SER A 45 -12.35 -0.93 -16.18
N GLY A 46 -11.93 -0.24 -15.12
CA GLY A 46 -11.89 -0.78 -13.77
C GLY A 46 -12.23 0.29 -12.74
N TYR A 47 -12.61 -0.14 -11.55
CA TYR A 47 -12.94 0.74 -10.43
C TYR A 47 -11.95 0.54 -9.28
N GLU A 48 -11.59 1.63 -8.62
CA GLU A 48 -10.91 1.64 -7.34
C GLU A 48 -11.80 2.32 -6.31
N ILE A 49 -11.91 1.74 -5.13
CA ILE A 49 -12.34 2.48 -3.94
C ILE A 49 -11.10 2.78 -3.10
N VAL A 50 -10.83 4.06 -2.88
CA VAL A 50 -9.80 4.53 -1.95
C VAL A 50 -10.45 4.75 -0.60
N ALA A 51 -9.92 4.12 0.45
CA ALA A 51 -10.44 4.16 1.80
C ALA A 51 -9.35 4.59 2.80
N SER A 52 -9.69 5.44 3.76
CA SER A 52 -8.79 5.81 4.87
C SER A 52 -9.56 6.34 6.08
N THR A 53 -8.93 6.30 7.25
CA THR A 53 -9.45 6.94 8.47
C THR A 53 -9.36 8.46 8.42
N PHE A 54 -8.54 9.01 7.52
CA PHE A 54 -8.38 10.44 7.35
C PHE A 54 -9.17 10.89 6.11
N GLY A 55 -10.35 11.46 6.33
CA GLY A 55 -11.19 11.98 5.25
C GLY A 55 -10.61 13.27 4.64
N PRO A 56 -10.83 13.52 3.33
CA PRO A 56 -10.23 14.65 2.62
C PRO A 56 -10.73 16.02 3.07
N GLU A 57 -11.91 16.09 3.70
CA GLU A 57 -12.46 17.36 4.23
C GLU A 57 -11.94 17.69 5.65
N ASN A 58 -11.35 16.72 6.34
CA ASN A 58 -11.01 16.87 7.76
C ASN A 58 -9.63 17.52 7.98
N TYR A 59 -8.75 17.43 6.99
CA TYR A 59 -7.35 17.85 7.14
C TYR A 59 -6.88 18.60 5.89
N ARG A 60 -6.39 19.82 6.07
CA ARG A 60 -5.83 20.65 4.99
C ARG A 60 -4.39 20.25 4.66
N GLN A 61 -3.62 19.85 5.67
CA GLN A 61 -2.20 19.56 5.54
C GLN A 61 -1.77 18.40 6.45
N ILE A 62 -1.89 17.19 5.93
CA ILE A 62 -1.32 15.99 6.57
C ILE A 62 0.12 15.81 6.08
N CYS A 63 1.06 15.59 6.99
CA CYS A 63 2.45 15.31 6.66
C CYS A 63 2.93 14.01 7.31
N GLN A 64 3.88 13.35 6.66
CA GLN A 64 4.72 12.31 7.26
C GLN A 64 5.87 13.01 7.99
N ALA A 65 5.97 12.84 9.30
CA ALA A 65 7.13 13.28 10.07
C ALA A 65 7.94 12.07 10.54
N THR A 66 9.26 12.17 10.44
CA THR A 66 10.22 11.20 10.96
C THR A 66 11.15 11.92 11.93
N PHE A 67 11.18 11.47 13.18
CA PHE A 67 12.11 11.94 14.19
C PHE A 67 13.16 10.87 14.46
N TYR A 68 14.43 11.28 14.44
CA TYR A 68 15.56 10.46 14.85
C TYR A 68 15.92 10.85 16.28
N LEU A 69 15.91 9.87 17.17
CA LEU A 69 15.94 10.06 18.61
C LEU A 69 17.09 9.27 19.22
N ASN A 70 17.60 9.77 20.34
CA ASN A 70 18.34 8.93 21.29
C ASN A 70 17.37 7.91 21.88
N ASP A 71 17.76 6.63 21.91
CA ASP A 71 16.98 5.59 22.59
C ASP A 71 17.15 5.72 24.11
N ALA A 72 16.43 6.67 24.70
CA ALA A 72 16.55 7.04 26.09
C ALA A 72 15.20 7.47 26.70
N PRO A 73 15.04 7.34 28.03
CA PRO A 73 13.85 7.83 28.72
C PRO A 73 13.54 9.29 28.39
N GLY A 74 12.28 9.57 28.05
CA GLY A 74 11.80 10.92 27.75
C GLY A 74 12.02 11.40 26.31
N ALA A 75 12.71 10.65 25.44
CA ALA A 75 12.91 11.07 24.04
C ALA A 75 11.58 11.26 23.27
N CYS A 76 10.68 10.28 23.35
CA CYS A 76 9.33 10.43 22.77
C CYS A 76 8.52 11.54 23.46
N ALA A 77 8.70 11.77 24.76
CA ALA A 77 8.01 12.84 25.48
C ALA A 77 8.45 14.23 24.99
N GLN A 78 9.73 14.42 24.68
CA GLN A 78 10.26 15.65 24.10
C GLN A 78 9.64 15.95 22.74
N VAL A 79 9.58 14.96 21.83
CA VAL A 79 8.91 15.10 20.52
C VAL A 79 7.43 15.44 20.70
N SER A 80 6.73 14.67 21.53
CA SER A 80 5.29 14.85 21.75
C SER A 80 5.00 16.26 22.30
N LYS A 81 5.82 16.73 23.23
CA LYS A 81 5.70 18.08 23.79
C LYS A 81 6.03 19.17 22.77
N PHE A 82 7.10 18.99 21.99
CA PHE A 82 7.48 19.92 20.92
C PHE A 82 6.34 20.12 19.91
N LEU A 83 5.66 19.05 19.52
CA LEU A 83 4.49 19.09 18.62
C LEU A 83 3.24 19.67 19.33
N ALA A 84 2.96 19.26 20.56
CA ALA A 84 1.80 19.72 21.32
C ALA A 84 1.84 21.23 21.61
N GLU A 85 3.01 21.79 21.95
CA GLU A 85 3.20 23.23 22.15
C GLU A 85 2.94 24.06 20.88
N ARG A 86 2.91 23.39 19.73
CA ARG A 86 2.65 23.95 18.40
C ARG A 86 1.25 23.62 17.88
N ASN A 87 0.42 22.99 18.71
CA ASN A 87 -0.92 22.53 18.33
C ASN A 87 -0.89 21.63 17.09
N ILE A 88 0.10 20.74 17.02
CA ILE A 88 0.26 19.74 15.96
C ILE A 88 -0.21 18.40 16.50
N ASP A 89 -1.28 17.88 15.93
CA ASP A 89 -1.83 16.59 16.34
C ASP A 89 -1.04 15.43 15.72
N ILE A 90 -0.67 14.46 16.54
CA ILE A 90 -0.14 13.18 16.09
C ILE A 90 -1.32 12.29 15.74
N LEU A 91 -1.35 11.80 14.51
CA LEU A 91 -2.36 10.89 13.99
C LEU A 91 -1.89 9.44 14.20
N ASN A 92 -1.62 8.69 13.13
CA ASN A 92 -1.02 7.36 13.23
C ASN A 92 0.50 7.48 13.41
N SER A 93 1.09 6.65 14.27
CA SER A 93 2.54 6.63 14.45
C SER A 93 3.08 5.26 14.81
N VAL A 94 4.38 5.07 14.54
CA VAL A 94 5.13 3.88 14.92
C VAL A 94 6.56 4.30 15.30
N SER A 95 6.96 3.97 16.52
CA SER A 95 8.34 4.12 16.98
C SER A 95 9.01 2.76 17.06
N ILE A 96 10.30 2.72 16.73
CA ILE A 96 11.11 1.52 16.83
C ILE A 96 12.54 1.88 17.25
N THR A 97 13.02 1.20 18.28
CA THR A 97 14.44 1.20 18.63
C THR A 97 15.21 0.52 17.51
N MET A 98 16.14 1.24 16.89
CA MET A 98 16.99 0.70 15.82
C MET A 98 18.23 0.02 16.42
N ILE A 99 18.85 0.67 17.41
CA ILE A 99 19.97 0.13 18.20
C ILE A 99 19.69 0.47 19.66
N SER A 100 19.58 -0.56 20.49
CA SER A 100 19.21 -0.41 21.90
C SER A 100 20.16 0.53 22.65
N ASN A 101 19.58 1.46 23.39
CA ASN A 101 20.26 2.52 24.15
C ASN A 101 21.10 3.48 23.32
N VAL A 102 20.96 3.46 21.98
CA VAL A 102 21.70 4.34 21.06
C VAL A 102 20.72 5.18 20.27
N THR A 103 19.87 4.56 19.45
CA THR A 103 18.99 5.33 18.55
C THR A 103 17.64 4.66 18.29
N MET A 104 16.62 5.49 18.20
CA MET A 104 15.25 5.17 17.90
C MET A 104 14.77 6.05 16.74
N VAL A 105 13.92 5.49 15.89
CA VAL A 105 13.23 6.26 14.86
C VAL A 105 11.75 6.24 15.18
N TRP A 106 11.12 7.42 15.17
CA TRP A 106 9.67 7.56 15.30
C TRP A 106 9.09 8.18 14.04
N ARG A 107 8.30 7.38 13.31
CA ARG A 107 7.58 7.81 12.11
C ARG A 107 6.12 8.04 12.44
N MET A 108 5.54 9.12 11.94
CA MET A 108 4.18 9.51 12.26
C MET A 108 3.52 10.29 11.13
N LEU A 109 2.21 10.18 11.05
CA LEU A 109 1.36 11.15 10.41
C LEU A 109 1.05 12.27 11.41
N VAL A 110 1.17 13.51 10.96
CA VAL A 110 0.83 14.70 11.75
C VAL A 110 -0.12 15.60 10.97
N ASP A 111 -1.01 16.27 11.69
CA ASP A 111 -1.83 17.35 11.15
C ASP A 111 -1.16 18.71 11.38
N LEU A 112 -0.71 19.33 10.30
CA LEU A 112 -0.12 20.67 10.31
C LEU A 112 -1.14 21.75 9.90
N SER A 113 -2.41 21.41 9.69
CA SER A 113 -3.45 22.32 9.17
C SER A 113 -3.61 23.63 9.95
N TYR A 114 -3.26 23.62 11.24
CA TYR A 114 -3.40 24.76 12.15
C TYR A 114 -2.08 25.39 12.59
N TYR A 115 -0.94 24.83 12.19
CA TYR A 115 0.37 25.34 12.58
C TYR A 115 0.91 26.37 11.59
N GLY A 116 1.00 26.02 10.30
CA GLY A 116 1.63 26.85 9.28
C GLY A 116 2.42 26.02 8.27
N ASP A 117 3.46 26.60 7.68
CA ASP A 117 4.29 25.91 6.69
C ASP A 117 5.28 24.92 7.35
N VAL A 118 5.54 23.81 6.65
CA VAL A 118 6.54 22.80 7.02
C VAL A 118 7.93 23.43 7.16
N SER A 119 8.25 24.43 6.33
CA SER A 119 9.52 25.16 6.38
C SER A 119 9.73 25.83 7.74
N GLN A 120 8.70 26.50 8.26
CA GLN A 120 8.73 27.16 9.56
C GLN A 120 8.98 26.17 10.71
N LEU A 121 8.32 25.01 10.70
CA LEU A 121 8.50 23.99 11.73
C LEU A 121 9.96 23.48 11.76
N ARG A 122 10.55 23.28 10.58
CA ARG A 122 11.95 22.88 10.43
C ARG A 122 12.89 23.95 10.94
N ASP A 123 12.66 25.21 10.58
CA ASP A 123 13.51 26.33 11.00
C ASP A 123 13.48 26.53 12.53
N GLU A 124 12.30 26.38 13.15
CA GLU A 124 12.16 26.41 14.61
C GLU A 124 12.91 25.26 15.29
N PHE A 125 12.77 24.03 14.76
CA PHE A 125 13.49 22.87 15.28
C PHE A 125 15.02 23.07 15.19
N GLU A 126 15.52 23.49 14.02
CA GLU A 126 16.95 23.76 13.81
C GLU A 126 17.47 24.89 14.71
N THR A 127 16.64 25.89 14.98
CA THR A 127 16.97 26.96 15.94
C THR A 127 17.15 26.40 17.36
N LEU A 128 16.22 25.56 17.82
CA LEU A 128 16.34 24.88 19.12
C LEU A 128 17.57 23.97 19.18
N LYS A 129 17.93 23.29 18.08
CA LYS A 129 19.14 22.47 17.98
C LYS A 129 20.40 23.31 18.10
N LYS A 130 20.49 24.42 17.37
CA LYS A 130 21.62 25.37 17.45
C LYS A 130 21.78 25.97 18.84
N GLN A 131 20.66 26.22 19.53
CA GLN A 131 20.64 26.73 20.91
C GLN A 131 20.89 25.64 21.97
N LYS A 132 21.04 24.37 21.56
CA LYS A 132 21.19 23.21 22.47
C LYS A 132 20.08 23.15 23.52
N SER A 133 18.84 23.42 23.11
CA SER A 133 17.69 23.43 24.00
C SER A 133 17.48 22.08 24.68
N LEU A 134 17.30 22.09 26.01
CA LEU A 134 16.99 20.89 26.78
C LEU A 134 15.62 20.28 26.42
N SER A 135 14.74 21.05 25.79
CA SER A 135 13.41 20.59 25.36
C SER A 135 13.44 19.53 24.27
N ILE A 136 14.52 19.46 23.48
CA ILE A 136 14.71 18.52 22.38
C ILE A 136 16.11 17.87 22.43
N SER A 137 16.72 17.79 23.61
CA SER A 137 18.09 17.28 23.79
C SER A 137 18.27 15.83 23.34
N ASN A 138 17.19 15.04 23.34
CA ASN A 138 17.17 13.65 22.92
C ASN A 138 16.66 13.46 21.48
N VAL A 139 16.48 14.55 20.74
CA VAL A 139 16.01 14.54 19.35
C VAL A 139 17.15 14.99 18.47
N ASP A 140 17.64 14.11 17.60
CA ASP A 140 18.81 14.37 16.75
C ASP A 140 18.41 15.14 15.49
N ALA A 141 17.40 14.65 14.79
CA ALA A 141 16.95 15.21 13.52
C ALA A 141 15.45 15.02 13.32
N MET A 142 14.88 15.83 12.43
CA MET A 142 13.48 15.81 12.03
C MET A 142 13.38 15.95 10.51
N GLU A 143 12.64 15.03 9.89
CA GLU A 143 12.27 15.07 8.48
C GLU A 143 10.75 15.16 8.37
N ILE A 144 10.25 16.01 7.46
CA ILE A 144 8.81 16.19 7.25
C ILE A 144 8.51 16.22 5.77
N GLU A 145 7.64 15.34 5.29
CA GLU A 145 7.21 15.30 3.89
C GLU A 145 5.70 15.44 3.80
N PRO A 146 5.15 16.18 2.82
CA PRO A 146 3.72 16.18 2.57
C PRO A 146 3.19 14.76 2.34
N SER A 147 2.08 14.42 2.99
CA SER A 147 1.38 13.17 2.69
C SER A 147 0.64 13.32 1.37
N ASN A 148 0.68 12.27 0.54
CA ASN A 148 -0.06 12.21 -0.72
C ASN A 148 -1.50 11.69 -0.54
N ILE A 149 -2.01 11.58 0.70
CA ILE A 149 -3.37 11.11 0.98
C ILE A 149 -4.44 11.95 0.26
N SER A 150 -4.29 13.28 0.26
CA SER A 150 -5.23 14.18 -0.44
C SER A 150 -5.22 13.96 -1.96
N ASP A 151 -4.04 13.77 -2.54
CA ASP A 151 -3.92 13.42 -3.96
C ASP A 151 -4.60 12.09 -4.27
N ARG A 152 -4.44 11.08 -3.41
CA ARG A 152 -5.14 9.80 -3.57
C ARG A 152 -6.65 9.94 -3.49
N TYR A 153 -7.17 10.85 -2.65
CA TYR A 153 -8.61 11.11 -2.54
C TYR A 153 -9.21 11.95 -3.67
N THR A 154 -8.41 12.77 -4.35
CA THR A 154 -8.91 13.73 -5.34
C THR A 154 -8.57 13.34 -6.77
N LYS A 155 -7.45 12.63 -6.97
CA LYS A 155 -6.89 12.29 -8.28
C LYS A 155 -6.80 10.78 -8.52
N GLY A 156 -6.92 9.96 -7.47
CA GLY A 156 -6.71 8.51 -7.56
C GLY A 156 -5.24 8.14 -7.79
N ILE A 157 -4.98 6.98 -8.38
CA ILE A 157 -3.65 6.56 -8.83
C ILE A 157 -3.43 7.08 -10.24
N HIS A 158 -2.61 8.12 -10.39
CA HIS A 158 -2.21 8.64 -11.69
C HIS A 158 -0.69 8.78 -11.76
N SER A 159 -0.12 8.46 -12.93
CA SER A 159 1.27 8.76 -13.25
C SER A 159 1.30 9.68 -14.47
N GLU A 160 2.10 10.74 -14.41
CA GLU A 160 2.30 11.64 -15.55
C GLU A 160 2.76 10.84 -16.78
N GLY A 161 2.17 11.14 -17.94
CA GLY A 161 2.43 10.41 -19.19
C GLY A 161 1.70 9.07 -19.34
N SER A 162 0.84 8.68 -18.40
CA SER A 162 0.00 7.48 -18.54
C SER A 162 -1.12 7.68 -19.56
N ASN A 163 -1.39 6.64 -20.36
CA ASN A 163 -2.56 6.58 -21.23
C ASN A 163 -3.86 6.21 -20.47
N VAL A 164 -3.77 5.93 -19.17
CA VAL A 164 -4.92 5.60 -18.33
C VAL A 164 -5.68 6.88 -17.97
N LYS A 165 -6.95 6.95 -18.38
CA LYS A 165 -7.84 8.06 -18.02
C LYS A 165 -8.48 7.78 -16.67
N VAL A 166 -8.29 8.69 -15.72
CA VAL A 166 -8.85 8.59 -14.37
C VAL A 166 -10.02 9.56 -14.23
N LYS A 167 -11.16 9.07 -13.74
CA LYS A 167 -12.37 9.87 -13.52
C LYS A 167 -12.90 9.65 -12.10
N PRO A 168 -13.03 10.71 -11.28
CA PRO A 168 -13.69 10.59 -9.98
C PRO A 168 -15.16 10.27 -10.17
N VAL A 169 -15.67 9.31 -9.41
CA VAL A 169 -17.09 8.96 -9.36
C VAL A 169 -17.75 9.85 -8.30
N ARG A 170 -18.72 10.67 -8.72
CA ARG A 170 -19.38 11.64 -7.84
C ARG A 170 -20.12 10.92 -6.71
N GLN A 171 -19.75 11.23 -5.47
CA GLN A 171 -20.46 10.76 -4.30
C GLN A 171 -21.68 11.61 -4.00
N ARG A 172 -22.77 10.96 -3.56
CA ARG A 172 -23.95 11.65 -3.04
C ARG A 172 -23.93 11.73 -1.52
N GLN A 173 -23.18 10.86 -0.84
CA GLN A 173 -23.01 10.86 0.62
C GLN A 173 -21.59 11.18 1.07
N LYS A 174 -21.48 11.96 2.16
CA LYS A 174 -20.23 12.36 2.82
C LYS A 174 -19.92 11.59 4.11
N LYS A 175 -20.78 10.65 4.52
CA LYS A 175 -20.66 10.00 5.84
C LYS A 175 -19.62 8.87 5.79
N PRO A 176 -18.71 8.78 6.77
CA PRO A 176 -17.83 7.63 6.87
C PRO A 176 -18.61 6.36 7.20
N SER A 177 -18.11 5.24 6.71
CA SER A 177 -18.51 3.90 7.18
C SER A 177 -17.79 3.59 8.50
N ILE A 178 -18.25 2.60 9.26
CA ILE A 178 -17.58 2.14 10.48
C ILE A 178 -17.02 0.75 10.22
N LEU A 179 -15.72 0.56 10.45
CA LEU A 179 -15.11 -0.77 10.44
C LEU A 179 -15.59 -1.55 11.67
N LYS A 180 -16.15 -2.74 11.47
CA LYS A 180 -16.64 -3.58 12.57
C LYS A 180 -16.28 -5.04 12.34
N ASN A 181 -15.61 -5.65 13.32
CA ASN A 181 -15.10 -7.02 13.27
C ASN A 181 -14.23 -7.27 12.00
N GLY A 182 -13.40 -6.29 11.63
CA GLY A 182 -12.60 -6.33 10.41
C GLY A 182 -13.39 -6.22 9.11
N ILE A 183 -14.70 -5.93 9.17
CA ILE A 183 -15.57 -5.80 7.99
C ILE A 183 -15.84 -4.33 7.74
N MET A 184 -15.58 -3.91 6.50
CA MET A 184 -15.93 -2.60 5.97
C MET A 184 -17.15 -2.74 5.06
N GLU A 185 -18.11 -1.83 5.22
CA GLU A 185 -19.27 -1.75 4.34
C GLU A 185 -19.05 -0.65 3.28
N ILE A 186 -19.19 -1.04 2.02
CA ILE A 186 -19.16 -0.12 0.88
C ILE A 186 -20.49 0.64 0.84
N PRO A 187 -20.47 1.99 0.82
CA PRO A 187 -21.68 2.79 0.68
C PRO A 187 -22.53 2.40 -0.53
N ALA A 188 -23.86 2.43 -0.37
CA ALA A 188 -24.80 2.01 -1.40
C ALA A 188 -24.69 2.82 -2.71
N ASP A 189 -24.33 4.11 -2.63
CA ASP A 189 -24.11 4.94 -3.81
C ASP A 189 -22.85 4.51 -4.59
N LEU A 190 -21.79 4.10 -3.89
CA LEU A 190 -20.63 3.48 -4.52
C LEU A 190 -20.95 2.12 -5.11
N MET A 191 -21.68 1.26 -4.39
CA MET A 191 -22.11 -0.05 -4.89
C MET A 191 -22.93 0.07 -6.19
N ALA A 192 -23.79 1.08 -6.30
CA ALA A 192 -24.58 1.33 -7.50
C ALA A 192 -23.75 1.68 -8.75
N ASN A 193 -22.49 2.10 -8.59
CA ASN A 193 -21.59 2.37 -9.72
C ASN A 193 -20.76 1.15 -10.14
N LEU A 194 -20.80 0.05 -9.38
CA LEU A 194 -20.06 -1.19 -9.66
C LEU A 194 -20.91 -2.18 -10.47
N GLU A 195 -21.52 -1.73 -11.57
CA GLU A 195 -22.53 -2.51 -12.32
C GLU A 195 -22.01 -3.87 -12.84
N ASP A 196 -20.73 -3.97 -13.21
CA ASP A 196 -20.11 -5.19 -13.73
C ASP A 196 -19.52 -6.10 -12.62
N VAL A 197 -19.55 -5.66 -11.36
CA VAL A 197 -19.01 -6.42 -10.23
C VAL A 197 -20.11 -7.27 -9.61
N LYS A 198 -19.91 -8.58 -9.60
CA LYS A 198 -20.87 -9.53 -9.03
C LYS A 198 -20.56 -9.79 -7.57
N ASP A 199 -21.58 -10.13 -6.79
CA ASP A 199 -21.38 -10.66 -5.45
C ASP A 199 -20.48 -11.90 -5.50
N GLY A 200 -19.57 -12.04 -4.54
CA GLY A 200 -18.52 -13.06 -4.54
C GLY A 200 -17.30 -12.75 -5.41
N SER A 201 -17.28 -11.65 -6.18
CA SER A 201 -16.08 -11.22 -6.92
C SER A 201 -14.88 -11.06 -5.99
N VAL A 202 -13.70 -11.43 -6.50
CA VAL A 202 -12.44 -11.25 -5.76
C VAL A 202 -12.11 -9.77 -5.70
N VAL A 203 -11.74 -9.30 -4.52
CA VAL A 203 -11.30 -7.92 -4.28
C VAL A 203 -9.86 -7.95 -3.85
N MET A 204 -9.02 -7.27 -4.60
CA MET A 204 -7.64 -7.02 -4.25
C MET A 204 -7.58 -5.82 -3.31
N LEU A 205 -7.04 -6.06 -2.12
CA LEU A 205 -6.76 -5.04 -1.11
C LEU A 205 -5.31 -4.60 -1.29
N VAL A 206 -5.04 -3.30 -1.44
CA VAL A 206 -3.68 -2.76 -1.50
C VAL A 206 -3.53 -1.67 -0.47
N ALA A 207 -2.71 -1.94 0.56
CA ALA A 207 -2.30 -0.94 1.54
C ALA A 207 -1.12 -0.14 1.01
N ASP A 208 -1.32 1.16 0.77
CA ASP A 208 -0.27 2.11 0.48
C ASP A 208 0.18 2.78 1.77
N LEU A 209 1.27 2.27 2.37
CA LEU A 209 1.75 2.72 3.68
C LEU A 209 2.34 4.13 3.65
N ASN A 210 2.71 4.63 2.47
CA ASN A 210 3.21 6.00 2.35
C ASN A 210 2.04 6.99 2.40
N ALA A 211 0.91 6.61 1.81
CA ALA A 211 -0.32 7.41 1.76
C ALA A 211 -1.28 7.13 2.92
N TRP A 212 -1.08 6.03 3.66
CA TRP A 212 -2.04 5.50 4.65
C TRP A 212 -3.46 5.33 4.08
N VAL A 213 -3.53 4.81 2.86
CA VAL A 213 -4.79 4.47 2.20
C VAL A 213 -4.87 3.00 1.87
N LEU A 214 -6.09 2.48 1.93
CA LEU A 214 -6.48 1.18 1.40
C LEU A 214 -7.10 1.40 0.02
N SER A 215 -6.52 0.81 -1.02
CA SER A 215 -7.13 0.68 -2.33
C SER A 215 -7.86 -0.65 -2.43
N LEU A 216 -9.12 -0.62 -2.84
CA LEU A 216 -9.89 -1.80 -3.21
C LEU A 216 -10.03 -1.84 -4.73
N SER A 217 -9.62 -2.92 -5.36
CA SER A 217 -9.83 -3.15 -6.79
C SER A 217 -10.59 -4.45 -6.99
N PHE A 218 -11.62 -4.41 -7.83
CA PHE A 218 -12.52 -5.54 -8.06
C PHE A 218 -12.07 -6.31 -9.30
N LEU A 219 -11.81 -7.61 -9.13
CA LEU A 219 -11.45 -8.50 -10.23
C LEU A 219 -12.70 -9.17 -10.82
N PRO A 220 -12.64 -9.63 -12.08
CA PRO A 220 -13.69 -10.46 -12.66
C PRO A 220 -14.11 -11.62 -11.74
N TYR A 221 -15.39 -11.97 -11.78
CA TYR A 221 -15.96 -12.98 -10.87
C TYR A 221 -15.30 -14.36 -10.99
N ASP A 222 -14.90 -14.73 -12.21
CA ASP A 222 -14.26 -15.99 -12.55
C ASP A 222 -12.73 -15.98 -12.39
N THR A 223 -12.16 -14.90 -11.81
CA THR A 223 -10.72 -14.76 -11.64
C THR A 223 -10.12 -15.94 -10.86
N LYS A 224 -9.13 -16.60 -11.46
CA LYS A 224 -8.32 -17.67 -10.86
C LYS A 224 -6.95 -17.13 -10.49
N LEU A 225 -6.66 -17.09 -9.20
CA LEU A 225 -5.41 -16.56 -8.67
C LEU A 225 -4.44 -17.69 -8.32
N VAL A 226 -3.18 -17.47 -8.69
CA VAL A 226 -2.07 -18.35 -8.33
C VAL A 226 -0.89 -17.53 -7.86
N GLU A 227 -0.05 -18.16 -7.04
CA GLU A 227 1.23 -17.63 -6.65
C GLU A 227 2.35 -18.56 -7.12
N PHE A 228 3.36 -17.97 -7.74
CA PHE A 228 4.59 -18.64 -8.14
C PHE A 228 5.75 -18.11 -7.30
N GLU A 229 6.70 -18.98 -7.00
CA GLU A 229 8.02 -18.59 -6.55
C GLU A 229 9.07 -19.29 -7.41
N VAL A 230 9.97 -18.53 -7.99
CA VAL A 230 10.99 -19.01 -8.91
C VAL A 230 12.36 -18.52 -8.43
N CYS A 231 13.33 -19.41 -8.31
CA CYS A 231 14.73 -19.03 -8.18
C CYS A 231 15.25 -18.66 -9.57
N ILE A 232 15.88 -17.51 -9.70
CA ILE A 232 16.48 -17.02 -10.94
C ILE A 232 17.92 -16.55 -10.67
N PRO A 233 18.77 -16.42 -11.71
CA PRO A 233 20.08 -15.80 -11.56
C PRO A 233 19.95 -14.33 -11.16
N ASP A 234 20.82 -13.85 -10.27
CA ASP A 234 20.91 -12.42 -9.95
C ASP A 234 21.74 -11.68 -11.02
N LYS A 235 21.16 -11.55 -12.21
CA LYS A 235 21.79 -10.89 -13.36
C LYS A 235 20.79 -10.09 -14.19
N PRO A 236 21.25 -9.09 -14.96
CA PRO A 236 20.40 -8.36 -15.90
C PRO A 236 19.63 -9.30 -16.84
N GLY A 237 18.35 -9.02 -17.03
CA GLY A 237 17.48 -9.81 -17.92
C GLY A 237 16.80 -11.03 -17.28
N ALA A 238 17.24 -11.52 -16.12
CA ALA A 238 16.66 -12.73 -15.53
C ALA A 238 15.15 -12.61 -15.20
N ILE A 239 14.72 -11.44 -14.73
CA ILE A 239 13.30 -11.14 -14.48
C ILE A 239 12.51 -11.09 -15.79
N PHE A 240 13.11 -10.54 -16.86
CA PHE A 240 12.49 -10.46 -18.18
C PHE A 240 12.20 -11.86 -18.73
N GLU A 241 13.12 -12.81 -18.59
CA GLU A 241 12.94 -14.18 -19.07
C GLU A 241 11.73 -14.86 -18.42
N VAL A 242 11.61 -14.77 -17.09
CA VAL A 242 10.48 -15.37 -16.36
C VAL A 242 9.15 -14.67 -16.66
N THR A 243 9.14 -13.34 -16.66
CA THR A 243 7.89 -12.58 -16.91
C THR A 243 7.43 -12.71 -18.36
N SER A 244 8.35 -12.82 -19.31
CA SER A 244 8.05 -13.10 -20.72
C SER A 244 7.52 -14.52 -20.92
N ALA A 245 8.02 -15.50 -20.18
CA ALA A 245 7.50 -16.86 -20.19
C ALA A 245 6.01 -16.89 -19.79
N MET A 246 5.68 -16.18 -18.71
CA MET A 246 4.30 -16.06 -18.21
C MET A 246 3.40 -15.33 -19.22
N ALA A 247 3.91 -14.24 -19.83
CA ALA A 247 3.16 -13.48 -20.84
C ALA A 247 2.84 -14.31 -22.09
N LYS A 248 3.74 -15.20 -22.54
CA LYS A 248 3.53 -16.08 -23.72
C LYS A 248 2.37 -17.06 -23.57
N VAL A 249 1.92 -17.30 -22.34
CA VAL A 249 0.80 -18.20 -22.02
C VAL A 249 -0.38 -17.44 -21.39
N ASP A 250 -0.50 -16.15 -21.70
CA ASP A 250 -1.63 -15.27 -21.32
C ASP A 250 -1.86 -15.13 -19.80
N ILE A 251 -0.78 -15.18 -19.02
CA ILE A 251 -0.84 -14.96 -17.57
C ILE A 251 -0.65 -13.48 -17.27
N ASN A 252 -1.61 -12.91 -16.55
CA ASN A 252 -1.56 -11.51 -16.14
C ASN A 252 -0.97 -11.38 -14.73
N LEU A 253 0.10 -10.60 -14.59
CA LEU A 253 0.78 -10.43 -13.30
C LEU A 253 0.09 -9.33 -12.48
N LEU A 254 -0.33 -9.67 -11.25
CA LEU A 254 -0.99 -8.73 -10.34
C LEU A 254 -0.01 -8.14 -9.32
N ALA A 255 0.98 -8.94 -8.88
CA ALA A 255 2.04 -8.49 -8.00
C ALA A 255 3.33 -9.26 -8.26
N LEU A 256 4.47 -8.58 -8.09
CA LEU A 256 5.80 -9.15 -8.32
C LEU A 256 6.76 -8.65 -7.25
N TYR A 257 7.49 -9.58 -6.63
CA TYR A 257 8.48 -9.31 -5.61
C TYR A 257 9.78 -10.03 -5.94
N THR A 258 10.89 -9.37 -5.67
CA THR A 258 12.21 -9.97 -5.81
C THR A 258 12.95 -9.93 -4.49
N ARG A 259 13.77 -10.95 -4.24
CA ARG A 259 14.68 -11.01 -3.09
C ARG A 259 16.00 -11.62 -3.52
N VAL A 260 17.09 -10.89 -3.33
CA VAL A 260 18.43 -11.44 -3.54
C VAL A 260 18.69 -12.49 -2.47
N LEU A 261 19.10 -13.69 -2.88
CA LEU A 261 19.51 -14.77 -1.99
C LEU A 261 21.02 -14.75 -1.78
N VAL A 262 21.76 -14.68 -2.88
CA VAL A 262 23.23 -14.57 -2.91
C VAL A 262 23.57 -13.53 -3.97
N PHE A 263 24.20 -12.45 -3.54
CA PHE A 263 24.50 -11.30 -4.39
C PHE A 263 25.34 -11.72 -5.60
N TYR A 264 24.92 -11.27 -6.80
CA TYR A 264 25.49 -11.63 -8.10
C TYR A 264 25.39 -13.10 -8.51
N GLU A 265 24.67 -13.93 -7.75
CA GLU A 265 24.48 -15.33 -8.08
C GLU A 265 23.00 -15.68 -8.26
N ARG A 266 22.18 -15.47 -7.22
CA ARG A 266 20.81 -16.00 -7.16
C ARG A 266 19.86 -15.07 -6.43
N MET A 267 18.63 -15.04 -6.91
CA MET A 267 17.52 -14.32 -6.31
C MET A 267 16.22 -15.13 -6.48
N THR A 268 15.21 -14.83 -5.66
CA THR A 268 13.85 -15.33 -5.88
C THR A 268 12.99 -14.25 -6.51
N ILE A 269 12.14 -14.63 -7.45
CA ILE A 269 11.00 -13.85 -7.88
C ILE A 269 9.72 -14.55 -7.39
N ARG A 270 8.88 -13.81 -6.69
CA ARG A 270 7.55 -14.25 -6.25
C ARG A 270 6.49 -13.44 -6.99
N VAL A 271 5.56 -14.14 -7.62
CA VAL A 271 4.57 -13.54 -8.51
C VAL A 271 3.19 -13.99 -8.07
N VAL A 272 2.26 -13.05 -7.90
CA VAL A 272 0.84 -13.36 -7.86
C VAL A 272 0.25 -12.99 -9.21
N ALA A 273 -0.51 -13.91 -9.79
CA ALA A 273 -1.04 -13.76 -11.12
C ALA A 273 -2.48 -14.22 -11.24
N ASP A 274 -3.17 -13.62 -12.21
CA ASP A 274 -4.43 -14.10 -12.75
C ASP A 274 -4.15 -15.04 -13.92
N VAL A 275 -4.59 -16.29 -13.77
CA VAL A 275 -4.45 -17.37 -14.77
C VAL A 275 -5.78 -17.76 -15.41
N THR A 276 -6.80 -16.90 -15.33
CA THR A 276 -8.15 -17.20 -15.84
C THR A 276 -8.16 -17.54 -17.32
N LYS A 277 -7.30 -16.88 -18.11
CA LYS A 277 -7.15 -17.13 -19.55
C LYS A 277 -6.30 -18.36 -19.89
N TYR A 278 -5.63 -18.96 -18.90
CA TYR A 278 -4.83 -20.15 -19.13
C TYR A 278 -5.71 -21.41 -19.10
N HIS A 279 -5.70 -22.18 -20.20
CA HIS A 279 -6.59 -23.32 -20.39
C HIS A 279 -5.95 -24.70 -20.14
N GLY A 280 -4.62 -24.80 -20.04
CA GLY A 280 -3.90 -26.08 -19.89
C GLY A 280 -4.00 -26.74 -18.51
N GLY A 281 -4.52 -26.02 -17.50
CA GLY A 281 -4.54 -26.47 -16.11
C GLY A 281 -3.15 -26.44 -15.43
N MET A 282 -3.12 -26.52 -14.10
CA MET A 282 -1.91 -26.23 -13.33
C MET A 282 -0.71 -27.14 -13.66
N VAL A 283 -0.95 -28.41 -13.99
CA VAL A 283 0.12 -29.36 -14.34
C VAL A 283 0.80 -28.98 -15.67
N ALA A 284 0.02 -28.60 -16.68
CA ALA A 284 0.57 -28.14 -17.95
C ALA A 284 1.33 -26.82 -17.77
N LEU A 285 0.80 -25.92 -16.93
CA LEU A 285 1.43 -24.65 -16.65
C LEU A 285 2.81 -24.79 -16.04
N VAL A 286 2.95 -25.68 -15.04
CA VAL A 286 4.26 -26.01 -14.45
C VAL A 286 5.20 -26.51 -15.53
N LYS A 287 4.75 -27.46 -16.36
CA LYS A 287 5.58 -28.06 -17.41
C LYS A 287 6.05 -27.02 -18.43
N GLU A 288 5.16 -26.14 -18.88
CA GLU A 288 5.47 -25.09 -19.86
C GLU A 288 6.46 -24.08 -19.29
N LEU A 289 6.23 -23.59 -18.06
CA LEU A 289 7.15 -22.65 -17.41
C LEU A 289 8.51 -23.28 -17.15
N SER A 290 8.55 -24.50 -16.61
CA SER A 290 9.80 -25.23 -16.39
C SER A 290 10.55 -25.52 -17.69
N SER A 291 9.84 -25.88 -18.77
CA SER A 291 10.45 -26.09 -20.07
C SER A 291 11.03 -24.81 -20.65
N HIS A 292 10.36 -23.67 -20.46
CA HIS A 292 10.89 -22.38 -20.86
C HIS A 292 12.16 -22.03 -20.09
N MET A 293 12.10 -22.16 -18.76
CA MET A 293 13.21 -21.89 -17.85
C MET A 293 14.45 -22.76 -18.12
N ALA A 294 14.27 -24.04 -18.47
CA ALA A 294 15.37 -24.93 -18.83
C ALA A 294 16.08 -24.52 -20.13
N GLY A 295 15.41 -23.75 -21.00
CA GLY A 295 15.99 -23.24 -22.24
C GLY A 295 16.78 -21.93 -22.10
N VAL A 296 16.83 -21.34 -20.89
CA VAL A 296 17.48 -20.05 -20.65
C VAL A 296 18.81 -20.27 -19.93
N GLU A 297 19.84 -19.53 -20.33
CA GLU A 297 21.17 -19.61 -19.70
C GLU A 297 21.13 -19.15 -18.23
N GLY A 298 21.42 -20.07 -17.32
CA GLY A 298 21.51 -19.84 -15.88
C GLY A 298 20.66 -20.83 -15.09
N ARG A 299 20.66 -20.70 -13.76
CA ARG A 299 19.83 -21.55 -12.90
C ARG A 299 18.46 -20.90 -12.69
N TYR A 300 17.47 -21.39 -13.41
CA TYR A 300 16.05 -21.07 -13.23
C TYR A 300 15.33 -22.29 -12.66
N GLU A 301 14.65 -22.12 -11.54
CA GLU A 301 14.04 -23.23 -10.81
C GLU A 301 12.70 -22.78 -10.22
N LEU A 302 11.60 -23.42 -10.62
CA LEU A 302 10.30 -23.21 -9.99
C LEU A 302 10.33 -23.81 -8.59
N LEU A 303 10.33 -22.96 -7.56
CA LEU A 303 10.39 -23.37 -6.15
C LEU A 303 9.01 -23.74 -5.63
N SER A 304 7.99 -22.96 -5.97
CA SER A 304 6.62 -23.26 -5.59
C SER A 304 5.60 -22.71 -6.56
N LEU A 305 4.45 -23.38 -6.60
CA LEU A 305 3.24 -22.93 -7.26
C LEU A 305 2.06 -23.31 -6.37
N ARG A 306 1.17 -22.36 -6.12
CA ARG A 306 -0.06 -22.62 -5.35
C ARG A 306 -1.23 -21.81 -5.85
N GLU A 307 -2.41 -22.41 -5.85
CA GLU A 307 -3.67 -21.67 -6.02
C GLU A 307 -3.94 -20.82 -4.77
N ILE A 308 -4.35 -19.58 -4.98
CA ILE A 308 -4.79 -18.69 -3.90
C ILE A 308 -6.30 -18.89 -3.73
N LYS A 309 -6.68 -19.54 -2.63
CA LYS A 309 -8.08 -19.66 -2.22
C LYS A 309 -8.45 -18.44 -1.39
N VAL A 310 -9.43 -17.68 -1.88
CA VAL A 310 -9.98 -16.47 -1.27
C VAL A 310 -11.40 -16.75 -0.79
#